data_AF-A0A1A9V6B0-F1
#
_entry.id   AF-A0A1A9V6B0-F1
#
_cell.length_a   1.000
_cell.length_b   1.000
_cell.length_c   1.000
_cell.angle_alpha   90.00
_cell.angle_beta   90.00
_cell.angle_gamma   90.00
#
_symmetry.space_group_name_H-M   'P 1'
#
loop_
_entity.id
_entity.type
_entity.pdbx_description
1 polymer ?
#
loop_
_entity_poly.entity_id
_entity_poly.type
_entity_poly.pdbx_seq_one_letter_code
_entity_poly.pdbx_strand_id
1 'polypeptide(L)'
;MRISSVLNAANGKARAPQNENKVPFQEILPLRLKNRVSGKADSSSDVACLQEMSILFACLKDNDFVEKFCNKEISQFKKCYKVFMDSKTALKATVNQGIITPGNNLNYRQLNKYMRLFPNPK
;
A
#
# COMPACT_ATOMS: atom_id res chain seq x y z
N MET A 1 -48.68 -21.62 -19.06
CA MET A 1 -48.67 -20.27 -19.67
C MET A 1 -47.35 -19.60 -19.29
N ARG A 2 -46.51 -19.26 -20.27
CA ARG A 2 -45.22 -18.60 -20.02
C ARG A 2 -45.46 -17.10 -19.90
N ILE A 3 -45.44 -16.60 -18.67
CA ILE A 3 -45.52 -15.17 -18.39
C ILE A 3 -44.27 -14.53 -18.99
N SER A 4 -44.48 -13.65 -19.97
CA SER A 4 -43.48 -13.03 -20.81
C SER A 4 -42.38 -12.37 -19.98
N SER A 5 -41.14 -12.81 -20.16
CA SER A 5 -39.91 -12.14 -19.68
C SER A 5 -39.83 -10.66 -20.11
N VAL A 6 -40.60 -10.29 -21.14
CA VAL A 6 -40.78 -8.91 -21.63
C VAL A 6 -41.43 -7.98 -20.58
N LEU A 7 -42.33 -8.48 -19.72
CA LEU A 7 -42.95 -7.66 -18.66
C LEU A 7 -41.97 -7.26 -17.56
N ASN A 8 -40.91 -8.05 -17.34
CA ASN A 8 -39.83 -7.71 -16.41
C ASN A 8 -38.78 -6.77 -17.02
N ALA A 9 -38.76 -6.59 -18.34
CA ALA A 9 -37.88 -5.62 -19.00
C ALA A 9 -38.45 -4.18 -18.94
N ALA A 10 -39.78 -4.02 -18.91
CA ALA A 10 -40.45 -2.72 -18.81
C ALA A 10 -40.22 -2.01 -17.46
N ASN A 11 -39.90 -2.75 -16.40
CA ASN A 11 -39.53 -2.23 -15.07
C ASN A 11 -38.01 -2.12 -14.86
N GLY A 12 -37.21 -2.20 -15.93
CA GLY A 12 -35.74 -2.26 -15.93
C GLY A 12 -34.99 -0.99 -15.50
N LYS A 13 -35.56 -0.12 -14.66
CA LYS A 13 -34.84 1.04 -14.12
C LYS A 13 -33.80 0.66 -13.04
N ALA A 14 -33.82 -0.56 -12.54
CA ALA A 14 -32.92 -1.01 -11.47
C ALA A 14 -31.42 -1.01 -11.86
N ARG A 15 -31.10 -1.04 -13.16
CA ARG A 15 -29.71 -0.98 -13.68
C ARG A 15 -29.42 0.29 -14.48
N ALA A 16 -30.34 1.25 -14.50
CA ALA A 16 -30.13 2.53 -15.18
C ALA A 16 -29.18 3.41 -14.35
N PRO A 17 -28.35 4.25 -14.98
CA PRO A 17 -27.56 5.24 -14.25
C PRO A 17 -28.48 6.17 -13.44
N GLN A 18 -28.01 6.59 -12.27
CA GLN A 18 -28.73 7.53 -11.42
C GLN A 18 -28.92 8.86 -12.15
N ASN A 19 -30.12 9.45 -12.05
CA ASN A 19 -30.38 10.76 -12.63
C ASN A 19 -29.68 11.86 -11.80
N GLU A 20 -28.75 12.58 -12.41
CA GLU A 20 -27.98 13.68 -11.79
C GLU A 20 -28.87 14.79 -11.22
N ASN A 21 -30.02 15.06 -11.84
CA ASN A 21 -30.98 16.06 -11.35
C ASN A 21 -31.66 15.63 -10.04
N LYS A 22 -31.74 14.32 -9.78
CA LYS A 22 -32.35 13.76 -8.56
C LYS A 22 -31.35 13.69 -7.41
N VAL A 23 -30.06 13.56 -7.73
CA VAL A 23 -28.98 13.50 -6.75
C VAL A 23 -27.84 14.41 -7.25
N PRO A 24 -27.99 15.73 -7.11
CA PRO A 24 -26.97 16.66 -7.58
C PRO A 24 -25.68 16.44 -6.80
N PHE A 25 -24.55 16.47 -7.51
CA PHE A 25 -23.25 16.41 -6.86
C PHE A 25 -23.05 17.67 -6.02
N GLN A 26 -22.86 17.48 -4.71
CA GLN A 26 -22.49 18.56 -3.81
C GLN A 26 -20.97 18.55 -3.59
N GLU A 27 -20.32 19.59 -4.09
CA GLU A 27 -18.88 19.77 -3.96
C GLU A 27 -18.52 20.17 -2.52
N ILE A 28 -17.94 19.25 -1.75
CA ILE A 28 -17.41 19.55 -0.39
C ILE A 28 -16.07 20.27 -0.48
N LEU A 29 -15.29 19.97 -1.52
CA LEU A 29 -13.98 20.55 -1.80
C LEU A 29 -13.89 20.85 -3.29
N PRO A 30 -13.23 21.96 -3.68
CA PRO A 30 -13.13 22.36 -5.08
C PRO A 30 -12.50 21.22 -5.91
N LEU A 31 -13.11 20.90 -7.05
CA LEU A 31 -12.73 19.90 -8.05
C LEU A 31 -11.51 20.39 -8.84
N ARG A 32 -10.45 20.72 -8.10
CA ARG A 32 -9.16 21.18 -8.63
C ARG A 32 -8.04 20.40 -7.99
N LEU A 33 -7.00 20.16 -8.78
CA LEU A 33 -5.80 19.49 -8.29
C LEU A 33 -5.05 20.40 -7.31
N LYS A 34 -4.52 19.79 -6.25
CA LYS A 34 -3.58 20.43 -5.33
C LYS A 34 -2.17 20.32 -5.91
N ASN A 35 -1.29 21.26 -5.54
CA ASN A 35 0.14 21.22 -5.91
C ASN A 35 0.97 20.25 -5.06
N ARG A 36 0.31 19.24 -4.46
CA ARG A 36 0.95 18.20 -3.65
C ARG A 36 0.08 16.95 -3.52
N VAL A 37 0.74 15.82 -3.34
CA VAL A 37 0.17 14.53 -2.92
C VAL A 37 0.48 14.24 -1.45
N SER A 38 -0.38 13.44 -0.82
CA SER A 38 -0.20 12.97 0.56
C SER A 38 0.79 11.82 0.62
N GLY A 39 1.71 11.84 1.58
CA GLY A 39 2.62 10.71 1.88
C GLY A 39 2.07 9.71 2.90
N LYS A 40 0.79 9.82 3.29
CA LYS A 40 0.22 9.01 4.39
C LYS A 40 0.16 7.51 4.09
N ALA A 41 0.08 7.12 2.81
CA ALA A 41 -0.05 5.72 2.40
C ALA A 41 1.27 4.93 2.51
N ASP A 42 2.43 5.58 2.56
CA ASP A 42 3.74 4.91 2.60
C ASP A 42 4.11 4.32 3.99
N SER A 43 3.20 4.36 4.96
CA SER A 43 3.43 3.83 6.31
C SER A 43 2.91 2.41 6.48
N SER A 44 3.40 1.46 5.67
CA SER A 44 3.17 0.04 5.95
C SER A 44 3.98 -0.40 7.16
N SER A 45 3.33 -1.07 8.11
CA SER A 45 4.02 -1.78 9.19
C SER A 45 4.62 -3.06 8.62
N ASP A 46 5.81 -2.95 8.03
CA ASP A 46 6.48 -4.11 7.45
C ASP A 46 6.85 -5.11 8.56
N VAL A 47 6.24 -6.30 8.50
CA VAL A 47 6.61 -7.46 9.31
C VAL A 47 7.57 -8.31 8.47
N ALA A 48 8.77 -8.58 8.99
CA ALA A 48 9.82 -9.31 8.30
C ALA A 48 10.18 -10.62 9.00
N CYS A 49 10.79 -11.54 8.25
CA CYS A 49 11.39 -12.78 8.76
C CYS A 49 10.43 -13.73 9.49
N LEU A 50 9.15 -13.77 9.07
CA LEU A 50 8.14 -14.63 9.69
C LEU A 50 8.48 -16.12 9.55
N GLN A 51 9.12 -16.51 8.44
CA GLN A 51 9.50 -17.89 8.19
C GLN A 51 10.65 -18.32 9.11
N GLU A 52 11.69 -17.51 9.24
CA GLU A 52 12.83 -17.80 10.11
C GLU A 52 12.42 -17.77 11.59
N MET A 53 11.48 -16.88 11.93
CA MET A 53 10.91 -16.80 13.27
C MET A 53 10.09 -18.05 13.62
N SER A 54 9.30 -18.60 12.69
CA SER A 54 8.53 -19.81 12.94
C SER A 54 9.42 -21.05 13.11
N ILE A 55 10.49 -21.16 12.33
CA ILE A 55 11.49 -22.24 12.45
C ILE A 55 12.22 -22.15 13.80
N LEU A 56 12.61 -20.94 14.21
CA LEU A 56 13.23 -20.71 15.53
C LEU A 56 12.30 -21.13 16.67
N PHE A 57 11.03 -20.74 16.60
CA PHE A 57 10.06 -21.11 17.63
C PHE A 57 9.76 -22.61 17.67
N ALA A 58 9.79 -23.30 16.53
CA ALA A 58 9.69 -24.76 16.50
C ALA A 58 10.87 -25.40 17.26
N CYS A 59 12.11 -24.99 16.95
CA CYS A 59 13.28 -25.53 17.65
C CYS A 59 13.25 -25.23 19.15
N LEU A 60 12.91 -24.00 19.54
CA LEU A 60 12.84 -23.62 20.95
C LEU A 60 11.78 -24.44 21.69
N LYS A 61 10.62 -24.67 21.07
CA LYS A 61 9.56 -25.50 21.65
C LYS A 61 10.02 -26.94 21.90
N ASP A 62 10.77 -27.52 20.97
CA ASP A 62 11.23 -28.92 21.08
C ASP A 62 12.38 -29.10 22.09
N ASN A 63 13.05 -28.01 22.49
CA ASN A 63 14.22 -28.02 23.37
C ASN A 63 14.00 -27.21 24.67
N ASP A 64 12.77 -27.13 25.17
CA ASP A 64 12.40 -26.41 26.40
C ASP A 64 12.95 -24.97 26.46
N PHE A 65 12.96 -24.29 25.31
CA PHE A 65 13.44 -22.93 25.11
C PHE A 65 14.93 -22.72 25.45
N VAL A 66 15.73 -23.79 25.44
CA VAL A 66 17.18 -23.70 25.64
C VAL A 66 17.85 -23.29 24.32
N GLU A 67 18.23 -22.02 24.23
CA GLU A 67 18.83 -21.41 23.03
C GLU A 67 20.07 -22.13 22.50
N LYS A 68 20.84 -22.78 23.39
CA LYS A 68 22.07 -23.49 23.02
C LYS A 68 21.86 -24.58 21.97
N PHE A 69 20.67 -25.18 21.92
CA PHE A 69 20.35 -26.22 20.94
C PHE A 69 19.85 -25.65 19.61
N CYS A 70 19.43 -24.38 19.59
CA CYS A 70 18.83 -23.71 18.42
C CYS A 70 19.75 -22.65 17.79
N ASN A 71 21.07 -22.78 17.96
CA ASN A 71 22.05 -21.81 17.48
C ASN A 71 21.96 -21.56 15.96
N LYS A 72 21.61 -22.60 15.19
CA LYS A 72 21.47 -22.52 13.73
C LYS A 72 20.29 -21.63 13.34
N GLU A 73 19.13 -21.86 13.95
CA GLU A 73 17.88 -21.16 13.72
C GLU A 73 18.00 -19.70 14.17
N ILE A 74 18.64 -19.46 15.31
CA ILE A 74 18.95 -18.11 15.83
C ILE A 74 19.82 -17.34 14.83
N SER A 75 20.88 -17.99 14.31
CA SER A 75 21.78 -17.35 13.33
C SER A 75 21.06 -17.00 12.02
N GLN A 76 20.19 -17.89 11.54
CA GLN A 76 19.37 -17.65 10.35
C GLN A 76 18.40 -16.49 10.55
N PHE A 77 17.67 -16.46 11.67
CA PHE A 77 16.77 -15.35 12.00
C PHE A 77 17.50 -14.01 12.08
N LYS A 78 18.66 -13.97 12.77
CA LYS A 78 19.50 -12.76 12.86
C LYS A 78 19.98 -12.30 11.49
N LYS A 79 20.37 -13.23 10.62
CA LYS A 79 20.79 -12.93 9.25
C LYS A 79 19.66 -12.31 8.42
N CYS A 80 18.45 -12.90 8.47
CA CYS A 80 17.29 -12.33 7.79
C CYS A 80 17.00 -10.91 8.30
N TYR A 81 16.96 -10.73 9.62
CA TYR A 81 16.65 -9.45 10.23
C TYR A 81 17.68 -8.37 9.85
N LYS A 82 18.97 -8.73 9.82
CA LYS A 82 20.03 -7.82 9.37
C LYS A 82 19.83 -7.37 7.93
N VAL A 83 19.60 -8.31 7.00
CA VAL A 83 19.38 -7.99 5.58
C VAL A 83 18.15 -7.09 5.40
N PHE A 84 17.08 -7.35 6.13
CA PHE A 84 15.88 -6.51 6.12
C PHE A 84 16.16 -5.08 6.63
N MET A 85 16.91 -4.94 7.72
CA MET A 85 17.27 -3.62 8.25
C MET A 85 18.20 -2.85 7.30
N ASP A 86 19.18 -3.53 6.70
CA ASP A 86 20.09 -2.94 5.72
C ASP A 86 19.33 -2.46 4.47
N SER A 87 18.39 -3.25 3.95
CA SER A 87 17.55 -2.84 2.80
C SER A 87 16.60 -1.69 3.15
N LYS A 88 15.99 -1.72 4.35
CA LYS A 88 15.11 -0.66 4.83
C LYS A 88 15.83 0.66 5.03
N THR A 89 17.06 0.63 5.55
CA THR A 89 17.90 1.83 5.70
C THR A 89 18.33 2.39 4.35
N ALA A 90 18.74 1.54 3.41
CA ALA A 90 19.05 1.94 2.04
C ALA A 90 17.84 2.60 1.34
N LEU A 91 16.65 1.99 1.43
CA LEU A 91 15.42 2.55 0.87
C LEU A 91 15.04 3.90 1.49
N LYS A 92 15.21 4.05 2.81
CA LYS A 92 14.99 5.35 3.48
C LYS A 92 15.96 6.42 2.98
N ALA A 93 17.23 6.06 2.77
CA ALA A 93 18.22 6.98 2.24
C ALA A 93 17.83 7.47 0.83
N THR A 94 17.42 6.58 -0.06
CA THR A 94 17.02 6.94 -1.44
C THR A 94 15.74 7.78 -1.45
N VAL A 95 14.74 7.44 -0.65
CA VAL A 95 13.49 8.22 -0.51
C VAL A 95 13.78 9.63 0.01
N ASN A 96 14.70 9.77 0.98
CA ASN A 96 15.04 11.08 1.56
C ASN A 96 15.84 11.97 0.61
N GLN A 97 16.65 11.40 -0.27
CA GLN A 97 17.43 12.16 -1.25
C GLN A 97 16.54 12.91 -2.25
N GLY A 98 15.31 12.42 -2.50
CA GLY A 98 14.34 13.12 -3.37
C GLY A 98 14.85 13.33 -4.81
N ILE A 99 15.75 12.46 -5.27
CA ILE A 99 16.28 12.45 -6.64
C ILE A 99 15.17 11.94 -7.56
N ILE A 100 14.84 12.70 -8.60
CA ILE A 100 13.77 12.33 -9.54
C ILE A 100 14.41 11.44 -10.62
N THR A 101 14.13 10.14 -10.59
CA THR A 101 14.57 9.19 -11.63
C THR A 101 13.43 8.95 -12.63
N PRO A 102 13.63 9.23 -13.93
CA PRO A 102 12.61 8.97 -14.94
C PRO A 102 12.37 7.47 -15.14
N GLY A 103 11.14 7.08 -15.50
CA GLY A 103 10.78 5.71 -15.87
C GLY A 103 10.25 4.82 -14.74
N ASN A 104 10.28 5.28 -13.48
CA ASN A 104 9.76 4.55 -12.32
C ASN A 104 8.63 5.32 -11.61
N ASN A 105 7.82 4.60 -10.83
CA ASN A 105 6.86 5.21 -9.92
C ASN A 105 7.60 6.05 -8.87
N LEU A 106 7.28 7.35 -8.80
CA LEU A 106 7.92 8.31 -7.89
C LEU A 106 7.31 8.24 -6.49
N ASN A 107 8.16 8.32 -5.47
CA ASN A 107 7.72 8.54 -4.09
C ASN A 107 7.06 9.94 -3.96
N TYR A 108 6.13 10.10 -3.02
CA TYR A 108 5.48 11.39 -2.71
C TYR A 108 6.48 12.56 -2.55
N ARG A 109 7.68 12.32 -2.00
CA ARG A 109 8.72 13.37 -1.85
C ARG A 109 9.24 13.84 -3.20
N GLN A 110 9.55 12.89 -4.09
CA GLN A 110 10.03 13.16 -5.44
C GLN A 110 8.93 13.84 -6.27
N LEU A 111 7.71 13.32 -6.21
CA LEU A 111 6.56 13.87 -6.94
C LEU A 111 6.20 15.27 -6.46
N ASN A 112 6.17 15.51 -5.13
CA ASN A 112 5.91 16.85 -4.59
C ASN A 112 7.00 17.86 -4.94
N LYS A 113 8.26 17.43 -5.10
CA LYS A 113 9.33 18.30 -5.61
C LYS A 113 9.03 18.71 -7.05
N TYR A 114 8.60 17.78 -7.90
CA TYR A 114 8.21 18.06 -9.28
C TYR A 114 6.96 18.96 -9.38
N MET A 115 5.89 18.67 -8.63
CA MET A 115 4.64 19.46 -8.65
C MET A 115 4.82 20.91 -8.18
N ARG A 116 5.87 21.21 -7.40
CA ARG A 116 6.21 22.58 -7.01
C ARG A 116 6.85 23.37 -8.14
N LEU A 117 7.55 22.70 -9.05
CA LEU A 117 8.14 23.32 -10.23
C LEU A 117 7.07 23.67 -11.27
N PHE A 118 6.04 22.83 -11.37
CA PHE A 118 4.93 22.98 -12.31
C PHE A 118 3.58 22.98 -11.57
N PRO A 119 3.23 24.07 -10.87
CA PRO A 119 1.97 24.16 -10.13
C PRO A 119 0.77 24.20 -11.07
N ASN A 120 -0.36 23.66 -10.62
CA ASN A 120 -1.63 23.76 -11.32
C ASN A 120 -2.08 25.25 -11.36
N PRO A 121 -2.56 25.76 -12.52
CA PRO A 121 -3.16 27.09 -12.59
C PRO A 121 -4.31 27.25 -11.59
N LYS A 122 -4.52 28.49 -11.15
CA LYS A 122 -5.55 28.85 -10.16
C LYS A 122 -6.94 28.79 -10.75
#